data_AF-A0A7X8QCC2-F1
#
_entry.id   AF-A0A7X8QCC2-F1
#
_cell.length_a   1.000
_cell.length_b   1.000
_cell.length_c   1.000
_cell.angle_alpha   90.00
_cell.angle_beta   90.00
_cell.angle_gamma   90.00
#
_symmetry.space_group_name_H-M   'P 1'
#
loop_
_entity.id
_entity.type
_entity.pdbx_description
1 polymer ?
#
loop_
_entity_poly.entity_id
_entity_poly.type
_entity_poly.pdbx_seq_one_letter_code
_entity_poly.pdbx_strand_id
1 'polypeptide(L)'
;MEKEYEYPAVLAFGYDGGRLWVVNFVGLSGCWVEGEDREDVLRRAPEVLKEYIRSCIEAEWPIPEPPGIEDLKAANVGEVITVRCRI
;
A
#
# COMPACT_ATOMS: atom_id res chain seq x y z
N MET A 1 -11.64 -4.47 20.32
CA MET A 1 -12.16 -5.13 19.11
C MET A 1 -11.12 -4.88 18.03
N GLU A 2 -10.55 -5.93 17.45
CA GLU A 2 -9.61 -5.76 16.33
C GLU A 2 -10.38 -5.22 15.12
N LYS A 3 -9.85 -4.20 14.45
CA LYS A 3 -10.44 -3.64 13.23
C LYS A 3 -9.59 -4.03 12.03
N GLU A 4 -10.25 -4.55 10.99
CA GLU A 4 -9.61 -4.91 9.73
C GLU A 4 -9.70 -3.75 8.74
N TYR A 5 -8.61 -3.51 8.03
CA TYR A 5 -8.51 -2.49 6.98
C TYR A 5 -8.05 -3.16 5.69
N GLU A 6 -8.63 -2.76 4.57
CA GLU A 6 -8.34 -3.27 3.23
C GLU A 6 -8.05 -2.10 2.30
N TYR A 7 -6.89 -2.10 1.65
CA TYR A 7 -6.50 -1.10 0.67
C TYR A 7 -5.99 -1.76 -0.60
N PRO A 8 -6.39 -1.24 -1.77
CA PRO A 8 -5.69 -1.59 -2.99
C PRO A 8 -4.33 -0.90 -3.04
N ALA A 9 -3.36 -1.58 -3.64
CA ALA A 9 -2.03 -1.08 -3.86
C ALA A 9 -1.56 -1.42 -5.28
N VAL A 10 -0.62 -0.66 -5.79
CA VAL A 10 0.03 -0.90 -7.08
C VAL A 10 1.38 -1.56 -6.84
N LEU A 11 1.56 -2.76 -7.38
CA LEU A 11 2.83 -3.44 -7.49
C LEU A 11 3.46 -3.12 -8.85
N ALA A 12 4.62 -2.47 -8.84
CA ALA A 12 5.34 -2.09 -10.04
C ALA A 12 6.84 -2.04 -9.80
N PHE A 13 7.62 -1.84 -10.86
CA PHE A 13 9.00 -1.40 -10.71
C PHE A 13 9.03 0.09 -10.30
N GLY A 14 9.87 0.42 -9.33
CA GLY A 14 9.98 1.73 -8.73
C GLY A 14 10.52 2.80 -9.67
N TYR A 15 10.37 4.06 -9.22
CA TYR A 15 10.74 5.25 -9.98
C TYR A 15 12.27 5.44 -10.19
N ASP A 16 13.12 4.57 -9.63
CA ASP A 16 14.59 4.64 -9.65
C ASP A 16 15.25 4.15 -10.96
N GLY A 17 14.50 4.18 -12.06
CA GLY A 17 14.88 3.51 -13.32
C GLY A 17 14.45 2.05 -13.37
N GLY A 18 13.57 1.63 -12.46
CA GLY A 18 12.87 0.35 -12.49
C GLY A 18 13.70 -0.83 -11.98
N ARG A 19 14.55 -0.61 -10.97
CA ARG A 19 15.42 -1.66 -10.42
C ARG A 19 14.82 -2.35 -9.20
N LEU A 20 14.00 -1.63 -8.44
CA LEU A 20 13.34 -2.15 -7.25
C LEU A 20 11.87 -2.46 -7.53
N TRP A 21 11.34 -3.50 -6.92
CA TRP A 21 9.90 -3.69 -6.78
C TRP A 21 9.36 -2.72 -5.74
N VAL A 22 8.16 -2.22 -5.98
CA VAL A 22 7.44 -1.30 -5.08
C VAL A 22 6.00 -1.75 -4.95
N VAL A 23 5.49 -1.82 -3.72
CA VAL A 23 4.05 -1.81 -3.44
C VAL A 23 3.69 -0.43 -2.91
N ASN A 24 2.96 0.34 -3.70
CA ASN A 24 2.54 1.70 -3.37
C ASN A 24 1.05 1.75 -3.05
N PHE A 25 0.70 2.24 -1.85
CA PHE A 25 -0.69 2.44 -1.44
C PHE A 25 -1.18 3.79 -1.95
N VAL A 26 -1.73 3.79 -3.15
CA VAL A 26 -2.23 5.01 -3.79
C VAL A 26 -3.31 5.65 -2.91
N GLY A 27 -3.17 6.94 -2.63
CA GLY A 27 -4.05 7.69 -1.71
C GLY A 27 -3.55 7.75 -0.26
N LEU A 28 -2.55 6.94 0.11
CA LEU A 28 -1.89 7.01 1.41
C LEU A 28 -0.51 7.67 1.25
N SER A 29 -0.47 9.00 1.43
CA SER A 29 0.76 9.79 1.28
C SER A 29 1.89 9.25 2.14
N GLY A 30 3.01 8.84 1.54
CA GLY A 30 4.15 8.30 2.29
C GLY A 30 4.09 6.79 2.57
N CYS A 31 3.06 6.08 2.08
CA CYS A 31 2.87 4.65 2.37
C CYS A 31 3.26 3.79 1.18
N TRP A 32 4.49 3.25 1.21
CA TRP A 32 4.95 2.25 0.26
C TRP A 32 6.03 1.36 0.88
N VAL A 33 6.27 0.22 0.24
CA VAL A 33 7.42 -0.64 0.52
C VAL A 33 8.17 -0.89 -0.78
N GLU A 34 9.51 -0.88 -0.70
CA GLU A 34 10.40 -1.14 -1.83
C GLU A 34 11.47 -2.19 -1.48
N GLY A 35 11.97 -2.88 -2.50
CA GLY A 35 12.99 -3.92 -2.36
C GLY A 35 13.35 -4.59 -3.69
N GLU A 36 14.47 -5.29 -3.73
CA GLU A 36 14.95 -5.99 -4.94
C GLU A 36 14.11 -7.23 -5.29
N ASP A 37 13.38 -7.77 -4.31
CA ASP A 37 12.61 -9.00 -4.44
C ASP A 37 11.09 -8.72 -4.36
N ARG A 38 10.37 -9.19 -5.37
CA ARG A 38 8.92 -9.03 -5.50
C ARG A 38 8.15 -9.68 -4.35
N GLU A 39 8.55 -10.88 -3.92
CA GLU A 39 7.87 -11.62 -2.88
C GLU A 39 8.15 -10.99 -1.50
N ASP A 40 9.35 -10.48 -1.27
CA ASP A 40 9.67 -9.76 -0.03
C ASP A 40 8.81 -8.50 0.14
N VAL A 41 8.68 -7.69 -0.91
CA VAL A 41 7.85 -6.48 -0.82
C VAL A 41 6.37 -6.82 -0.60
N LEU A 42 5.86 -7.86 -1.24
CA LEU A 42 4.49 -8.34 -1.03
C LEU A 42 4.27 -8.83 0.40
N ARG A 43 5.24 -9.55 0.98
CA ARG A 43 5.18 -10.06 2.35
C ARG A 43 5.20 -8.94 3.39
N ARG A 44 5.90 -7.83 3.11
CA ARG A 44 6.06 -6.70 4.03
C ARG A 44 4.94 -5.65 3.91
N ALA A 45 4.25 -5.58 2.77
CA ALA A 45 3.20 -4.59 2.53
C ALA A 45 2.10 -4.54 3.62
N PRO A 46 1.59 -5.66 4.17
CA PRO A 46 0.61 -5.61 5.26
C PRO A 46 1.09 -4.88 6.51
N GLU A 47 2.37 -4.99 6.86
CA GLU A 47 2.91 -4.32 8.06
C GLU A 47 3.09 -2.83 7.82
N VAL A 48 3.51 -2.41 6.62
CA VAL A 48 3.60 -0.98 6.26
C VAL A 48 2.22 -0.31 6.27
N LEU A 49 1.20 -0.99 5.75
CA LEU A 49 -0.19 -0.50 5.86
C LEU A 49 -0.60 -0.37 7.32
N LYS A 50 -0.29 -1.38 8.14
CA LYS A 50 -0.61 -1.38 9.57
C LYS A 50 0.06 -0.22 10.30
N GLU A 51 1.33 0.03 10.05
CA GLU A 51 2.08 1.16 10.62
C GLU A 51 1.44 2.50 10.24
N TYR A 52 1.10 2.69 8.96
CA TYR A 52 0.41 3.90 8.52
C TYR A 52 -0.91 4.13 9.26
N ILE A 53 -1.76 3.11 9.34
CA ILE A 53 -3.06 3.19 10.03
C ILE A 53 -2.87 3.47 11.52
N ARG A 54 -1.88 2.85 12.17
CA ARG A 54 -1.53 3.16 13.57
C ARG A 54 -1.12 4.61 13.73
N SER A 55 -0.27 5.13 12.85
CA SER A 55 0.15 6.53 12.89
C SER A 55 -1.04 7.49 12.73
N CYS A 56 -2.01 7.20 11.86
CA CYS A 56 -3.24 7.99 11.78
C CYS A 56 -4.03 7.99 13.11
N ILE A 57 -4.19 6.82 13.73
CA ILE A 57 -4.93 6.67 14.98
C ILE A 57 -4.22 7.41 16.13
N GLU A 58 -2.90 7.23 16.27
CA GLU A 58 -2.09 7.85 17.32
C GLU A 58 -2.04 9.39 17.18
N ALA A 59 -2.03 9.89 15.95
CA ALA A 59 -2.05 11.33 15.66
C ALA A 59 -3.46 11.94 15.65
N GLU A 60 -4.50 11.15 15.94
CA GLU A 60 -5.92 11.54 15.80
C GLU A 60 -6.28 12.09 14.41
N TRP A 61 -5.58 11.61 13.38
CA TRP A 61 -5.85 11.98 11.99
C TRP A 61 -6.93 11.09 11.39
N PRO A 62 -7.74 11.64 10.46
CA PRO A 62 -8.65 10.81 9.70
C PRO A 62 -7.86 9.78 8.89
N ILE A 63 -8.31 8.53 8.95
CA ILE A 63 -7.80 7.45 8.09
C ILE A 63 -8.34 7.72 6.67
N PRO A 64 -7.48 7.91 5.65
CA PRO A 64 -7.94 8.19 4.29
C PRO A 64 -8.74 7.02 3.71
N GLU A 65 -9.84 7.28 2.99
CA GLU A 65 -10.60 6.22 2.30
C GLU A 65 -9.75 5.54 1.20
N PRO A 66 -9.90 4.22 0.97
CA PRO A 66 -9.21 3.53 -0.12
C PRO A 66 -9.71 4.03 -1.49
N PRO A 67 -8.83 4.18 -2.50
CA PRO A 67 -9.25 4.53 -3.84
C PRO A 67 -10.01 3.37 -4.51
N GLY A 68 -10.74 3.68 -5.58
CA GLY A 68 -11.42 2.66 -6.38
C GLY A 68 -10.43 1.73 -7.09
N ILE A 69 -10.60 0.42 -6.94
CA ILE A 69 -9.77 -0.59 -7.63
C ILE A 69 -9.78 -0.40 -9.16
N GLU A 70 -10.94 -0.07 -9.74
CA GLU A 70 -11.08 0.10 -11.18
C GLU A 70 -10.36 1.36 -11.70
N ASP A 71 -10.28 2.42 -10.89
CA ASP A 71 -9.52 3.63 -11.24
C ASP A 71 -8.02 3.32 -11.31
N LEU A 72 -7.51 2.52 -10.37
CA LEU A 72 -6.12 2.07 -10.36
C LEU A 72 -5.79 1.16 -11.55
N LYS A 73 -6.69 0.24 -11.89
CA LYS A 73 -6.54 -0.62 -13.08
C LYS A 73 -6.53 0.22 -14.36
N ALA A 74 -7.42 1.21 -14.46
CA ALA A 74 -7.50 2.09 -15.63
C ALA A 74 -6.23 2.94 -15.82
N ALA A 75 -5.52 3.28 -14.75
CA ALA A 75 -4.25 4.00 -14.82
C ALA A 75 -3.13 3.18 -15.49
N ASN A 76 -3.22 1.84 -15.48
CA ASN A 76 -2.30 0.93 -16.15
C ASN A 76 -0.81 1.18 -15.81
N VAL A 77 -0.53 1.47 -14.54
CA VAL A 77 0.82 1.78 -14.01
C VAL A 77 1.51 0.60 -13.33
N GLY A 78 0.83 -0.54 -13.20
CA GLY A 78 1.34 -1.73 -12.53
C GLY A 78 0.24 -2.76 -12.25
N GLU A 79 0.59 -3.81 -11.52
CA GLU A 79 -0.35 -4.82 -11.06
C GLU A 79 -1.11 -4.30 -9.83
N VAL A 80 -2.44 -4.36 -9.86
CA VAL A 80 -3.27 -3.95 -8.71
C VAL A 80 -3.48 -5.16 -7.79
N ILE A 81 -3.09 -5.01 -6.53
CA ILE A 81 -3.24 -6.02 -5.49
C ILE A 81 -4.10 -5.48 -4.34
N THR A 82 -4.73 -6.38 -3.59
CA THR A 82 -5.45 -6.02 -2.37
C THR A 82 -4.62 -6.43 -1.15
N VAL A 83 -4.39 -5.49 -0.25
CA VAL A 83 -3.61 -5.71 0.98
C VAL A 83 -4.52 -5.47 2.19
N ARG A 84 -4.40 -6.34 3.19
CA ARG A 84 -5.20 -6.29 4.42
C ARG A 84 -4.31 -6.22 5.65
N CYS A 85 -4.74 -5.46 6.65
CA CYS A 85 -4.12 -5.47 7.99
C CYS A 85 -5.17 -5.45 9.09
N ARG A 86 -4.76 -5.86 10.30
CA ARG A 86 -5.58 -5.79 11.52
C ARG A 86 -4.88 -4.93 12.56
N ILE A 87 -5.65 -4.07 13.21
CA ILE A 87 -5.22 -3.15 14.28
C ILE A 87 -5.89 -3.55 15.58
#